data_AF-A0A1G2QR20-F1
#
_entry.id   AF-A0A1G2QR20-F1
#
_cell.length_a   1.000
_cell.length_b   1.000
_cell.length_c   1.000
_cell.angle_alpha   90.00
_cell.angle_beta   90.00
_cell.angle_gamma   90.00
#
_symmetry.space_group_name_H-M   'P 1'
#
loop_
_entity.id
_entity.type
_entity.pdbx_description
1 polymer ?
#
loop_
_entity_poly.entity_id
_entity_poly.type
_entity_poly.pdbx_seq_one_letter_code
_entity_poly.pdbx_strand_id
1 'polypeptide(L)'
;MKKLIIFVFLTLIIAPPVLAAGLVPCGYDLNGDGIYTPATEGCKLCHFFVMIQGIINFVLFTLVPPLAVLMVVVGGGMFILGSGYDPTLINKGRSVLTSVAIGLLIIYGSWVFVNTFFVLIGLANTNLGARIGQWFVFPCP
;
A
#
# COMPACT_ATOMS: atom_id res chain seq x y z
N MET A 1 9.37 -22.33 11.36
CA MET A 1 8.35 -22.10 10.31
C MET A 1 6.92 -22.08 10.87
N LYS A 2 6.46 -23.10 11.61
CA LYS A 2 5.09 -23.14 12.20
C LYS A 2 4.76 -21.97 13.15
N LYS A 3 5.71 -21.57 14.02
CA LYS A 3 5.54 -20.40 14.92
C LYS A 3 5.52 -19.04 14.21
N LEU A 4 6.12 -18.97 13.01
CA LEU A 4 6.20 -17.76 12.18
C LEU A 4 4.87 -17.52 11.45
N ILE A 5 4.27 -18.58 10.93
CA ILE A 5 2.92 -18.53 10.33
C ILE A 5 1.88 -18.14 11.39
N ILE A 6 2.00 -18.69 12.60
CA ILE A 6 1.10 -18.33 13.73
C ILE A 6 1.25 -16.86 14.12
N PHE A 7 2.47 -16.31 14.16
CA PHE A 7 2.68 -14.91 14.51
C PHE A 7 2.16 -13.96 13.43
N VAL A 8 2.31 -14.32 12.14
CA VAL A 8 1.72 -13.59 11.01
C VAL A 8 0.19 -13.65 11.04
N PHE A 9 -0.39 -14.81 11.35
CA PHE A 9 -1.84 -14.96 11.46
C PHE A 9 -2.40 -14.18 12.67
N LEU A 10 -1.64 -14.14 13.77
CA LEU A 10 -1.98 -13.39 14.98
C LEU A 10 -1.89 -11.87 14.76
N THR A 11 -0.88 -11.37 14.04
CA THR A 11 -0.77 -9.94 13.71
C THR A 11 -1.80 -9.52 12.65
N LEU A 12 -2.20 -10.43 11.75
CA LEU A 12 -3.30 -10.21 10.80
C LEU A 12 -4.67 -10.16 11.49
N ILE A 13 -4.87 -10.94 12.56
CA ILE A 13 -6.11 -10.94 13.38
C ILE A 13 -6.22 -9.72 14.30
N ILE A 14 -5.10 -9.14 14.73
CA ILE A 14 -5.06 -7.93 15.58
C ILE A 14 -5.13 -6.64 14.73
N ALA A 15 -5.05 -6.74 13.40
CA ALA A 15 -5.33 -5.60 12.53
C ALA A 15 -6.78 -5.14 12.77
N PRO A 16 -7.01 -3.85 13.06
CA PRO A 16 -8.37 -3.34 13.25
C PRO A 16 -9.21 -3.67 12.01
N PRO A 17 -10.50 -3.99 12.16
CA PRO A 17 -11.37 -4.22 11.02
C PRO A 17 -11.31 -2.97 10.16
N VAL A 18 -10.72 -3.11 8.97
CA VAL A 18 -10.69 -2.07 7.96
C VAL A 18 -12.15 -1.73 7.68
N LEU A 19 -12.58 -0.60 8.24
CA LEU A 19 -13.95 -0.13 8.14
C LEU A 19 -14.22 0.05 6.65
N ALA A 20 -15.06 -0.84 6.11
CA ALA A 20 -15.38 -0.93 4.71
C ALA A 20 -16.21 0.29 4.29
N ALA A 21 -15.57 1.44 4.14
CA ALA A 21 -16.04 2.43 3.19
C ALA A 21 -15.98 1.74 1.81
N GLY A 22 -17.12 1.69 1.12
CA GLY A 22 -17.34 0.85 -0.04
C GLY A 22 -16.17 0.87 -1.02
N LEU A 23 -15.63 -0.32 -1.31
CA LEU A 23 -14.56 -0.47 -2.32
C LEU A 23 -15.02 0.07 -3.67
N VAL A 24 -16.32 -0.03 -3.95
CA VAL A 24 -16.98 0.65 -5.07
C VAL A 24 -17.41 2.04 -4.57
N PRO A 25 -17.02 3.14 -5.23
CA PRO A 25 -17.39 4.49 -4.82
C PRO A 25 -18.59 5.05 -5.63
N CYS A 26 -19.51 4.19 -6.08
CA CYS A 26 -20.68 4.56 -6.88
C CYS A 26 -21.76 3.47 -6.82
N GLY A 27 -22.98 3.80 -7.28
CA GLY A 27 -24.07 2.82 -7.39
C GLY A 27 -24.86 2.58 -6.10
N TYR A 28 -24.66 3.45 -5.10
CA TYR A 28 -25.44 3.55 -3.87
C TYR A 28 -25.50 5.03 -3.47
N ASP A 29 -26.42 5.36 -2.58
CA ASP A 29 -26.53 6.68 -1.97
C ASP A 29 -25.23 6.99 -1.19
N LEU A 30 -24.41 7.88 -1.74
CA LEU A 30 -23.12 8.26 -1.19
C LEU A 30 -23.28 9.23 0.00
N ASN A 31 -24.43 9.92 0.08
CA ASN A 31 -24.69 11.00 1.01
C ASN A 31 -25.53 10.55 2.21
N GLY A 32 -26.13 9.36 2.15
CA GLY A 32 -27.02 8.81 3.17
C GLY A 32 -28.36 9.55 3.27
N ASP A 33 -28.77 10.26 2.22
CA ASP A 33 -30.00 11.06 2.17
C ASP A 33 -31.24 10.25 1.75
N GLY A 34 -31.06 8.98 1.38
CA GLY A 34 -32.09 8.07 0.90
C GLY A 34 -32.54 8.33 -0.55
N ILE A 35 -31.86 9.22 -1.29
CA ILE A 35 -32.24 9.65 -2.64
C ILE A 35 -31.12 9.32 -3.63
N TYR A 36 -31.33 8.27 -4.43
CA TYR A 36 -30.41 7.97 -5.51
C TYR A 36 -30.49 9.00 -6.65
N THR A 37 -29.41 9.74 -6.87
CA THR A 37 -29.27 10.74 -7.93
C THR A 37 -28.30 10.25 -9.02
N PRO A 38 -28.79 9.72 -10.16
CA PRO A 38 -27.91 9.10 -11.17
C PRO A 38 -26.91 10.06 -11.83
N ALA A 39 -27.08 11.37 -11.70
CA ALA A 39 -26.16 12.38 -12.22
C ALA A 39 -24.83 12.45 -11.44
N THR A 40 -24.90 12.24 -10.11
CA THR A 40 -23.81 12.40 -9.14
C THR A 40 -23.41 11.07 -8.48
N GLU A 41 -24.33 10.10 -8.41
CA GLU A 41 -24.13 8.81 -7.72
C GLU A 41 -24.12 7.61 -8.69
N GLY A 42 -24.36 7.86 -9.98
CA GLY A 42 -24.27 6.86 -11.04
C GLY A 42 -22.83 6.44 -11.34
N CYS A 43 -22.61 5.15 -11.59
CA CYS A 43 -21.28 4.64 -11.93
C CYS A 43 -20.82 5.09 -13.33
N LYS A 44 -19.93 6.08 -13.36
CA LYS A 44 -19.16 6.46 -14.56
C LYS A 44 -17.83 5.72 -14.61
N LEU A 45 -17.21 5.62 -15.79
CA LEU A 45 -15.86 5.04 -15.94
C LEU A 45 -14.81 5.73 -15.06
N CYS A 46 -15.03 6.98 -14.65
CA CYS A 46 -14.15 7.70 -13.72
C CYS A 46 -14.09 7.02 -12.33
N HIS A 47 -15.23 6.56 -11.79
CA HIS A 47 -15.29 5.89 -10.49
C HIS A 47 -14.54 4.55 -10.46
N PHE A 48 -14.38 3.90 -11.61
CA PHE A 48 -13.55 2.69 -11.74
C PHE A 48 -12.07 2.98 -11.47
N PHE A 49 -11.55 4.10 -11.99
CA PHE A 49 -10.17 4.52 -11.72
C PHE A 49 -9.98 4.98 -10.28
N VAL A 50 -10.98 5.64 -9.68
CA VAL A 50 -10.97 6.01 -8.25
C VAL A 50 -10.96 4.78 -7.35
N MET A 51 -11.72 3.73 -7.68
CA MET A 51 -11.66 2.45 -6.96
C MET A 51 -10.26 1.86 -6.98
N ILE A 52 -9.63 1.80 -8.16
CA ILE A 52 -8.26 1.26 -8.32
C ILE A 52 -7.26 2.10 -7.51
N GLN A 53 -7.40 3.42 -7.52
CA GLN A 53 -6.61 4.30 -6.67
C GLN A 53 -6.79 3.98 -5.19
N GLY A 54 -8.03 3.76 -4.74
CA GLY A 54 -8.34 3.34 -3.37
C GLY A 54 -7.64 2.03 -2.99
N ILE A 55 -7.67 1.04 -3.88
CA ILE A 55 -6.99 -0.24 -3.71
C ILE A 55 -5.48 -0.05 -3.61
N ILE A 56 -4.87 0.73 -4.52
CA ILE A 56 -3.43 0.97 -4.52
C ILE A 56 -3.01 1.69 -3.24
N ASN A 57 -3.76 2.71 -2.80
CA ASN A 57 -3.49 3.43 -1.56
C ASN A 57 -3.65 2.51 -0.34
N PHE A 58 -4.66 1.65 -0.33
CA PHE A 58 -4.84 0.67 0.72
C PHE A 58 -3.65 -0.29 0.79
N VAL A 59 -3.22 -0.85 -0.33
CA VAL A 59 -2.06 -1.75 -0.37
C VAL A 59 -0.80 -1.03 0.06
N LEU A 60 -0.50 0.15 -0.49
CA LEU A 60 0.74 0.87 -0.23
C LEU A 60 0.83 1.45 1.19
N PHE A 61 -0.24 2.02 1.73
CA PHE A 61 -0.20 2.72 3.01
C PHE A 61 -0.75 1.90 4.18
N THR A 62 -1.61 0.91 3.92
CA THR A 62 -2.21 0.09 5.00
C THR A 62 -1.57 -1.28 5.09
N LEU A 63 -1.28 -1.93 3.96
CA LEU A 63 -0.81 -3.32 3.94
C LEU A 63 0.72 -3.46 3.92
N VAL A 64 1.41 -2.69 3.07
CA VAL A 64 2.87 -2.78 2.89
C VAL A 64 3.66 -2.42 4.16
N PRO A 65 3.34 -1.35 4.93
CA PRO A 65 4.14 -0.98 6.11
C PRO A 65 4.20 -2.08 7.18
N PRO A 66 3.08 -2.70 7.62
CA PRO A 66 3.15 -3.77 8.62
C PRO A 66 3.86 -5.02 8.08
N LEU A 67 3.69 -5.36 6.80
CA LEU A 67 4.42 -6.46 6.15
C LEU A 67 5.93 -6.22 6.13
N ALA A 68 6.37 -5.00 5.78
CA ALA A 68 7.77 -4.63 5.76
C ALA A 68 8.40 -4.71 7.16
N VAL A 69 7.73 -4.15 8.18
CA VAL A 69 8.19 -4.23 9.57
C VAL A 69 8.33 -5.69 10.01
N LEU A 70 7.36 -6.54 9.69
CA LEU A 70 7.39 -7.95 10.07
C LEU A 70 8.57 -8.69 9.43
N MET A 71 8.83 -8.48 8.13
CA MET A 71 9.96 -9.11 7.46
C MET A 71 11.32 -8.60 7.98
N VAL A 72 11.42 -7.32 8.35
CA VAL A 72 12.63 -6.76 8.97
C VAL A 72 12.86 -7.35 10.36
N VAL A 73 11.82 -7.48 11.19
CA VAL A 73 11.94 -8.06 12.54
C VAL A 73 12.38 -9.52 12.46
N VAL A 74 11.85 -10.29 11.51
CA VAL A 74 12.21 -11.71 11.33
C VAL A 74 13.63 -11.84 10.76
N GLY A 75 13.97 -11.09 9.72
CA GLY A 75 15.32 -11.09 9.13
C GLY A 75 16.39 -10.60 10.12
N GLY A 76 16.09 -9.54 10.87
CA GLY A 76 16.95 -8.99 11.92
C GLY A 76 17.09 -9.93 13.11
N GLY A 77 16.00 -10.58 13.54
CA GLY A 77 16.03 -11.60 14.59
C GLY A 77 16.90 -12.80 14.20
N MET A 78 16.80 -13.28 12.96
CA MET A 78 17.68 -14.36 12.46
C MET A 78 19.15 -13.94 12.36
N PHE A 79 19.42 -12.68 12.03
CA PHE A 79 20.78 -12.13 11.98
C PHE A 79 21.42 -12.04 13.37
N ILE A 80 20.67 -11.53 14.36
CA ILE A 80 21.17 -11.37 15.75
C ILE A 80 21.35 -12.75 16.41
N LEU A 81 20.39 -13.67 16.26
CA LEU A 81 20.48 -15.01 16.86
C LEU A 81 21.56 -15.89 16.21
N GLY A 82 21.88 -15.66 14.92
CA GLY A 82 22.95 -16.36 14.22
C GLY A 82 24.37 -15.91 14.59
N SER A 83 24.52 -14.72 15.17
CA SER A 83 25.83 -14.09 15.42
C SER A 83 26.76 -14.85 16.37
N GLY A 84 26.25 -15.82 17.14
CA GLY A 84 27.02 -16.61 18.11
C GLY A 84 27.15 -18.11 17.86
N TYR A 85 26.42 -18.68 16.89
CA TYR A 85 26.32 -20.15 16.74
C TYR A 85 26.56 -20.68 15.33
N ASP A 86 26.12 -20.01 14.27
CA ASP A 86 26.22 -20.54 12.90
C ASP A 86 26.34 -19.44 11.81
N PRO A 87 27.39 -19.46 10.97
CA PRO A 87 27.58 -18.47 9.90
C PRO A 87 26.49 -18.56 8.81
N THR A 88 25.86 -19.73 8.66
CA THR A 88 24.78 -19.97 7.69
C THR A 88 23.52 -19.16 8.02
N LEU A 89 23.23 -18.93 9.30
CA LEU A 89 22.08 -18.13 9.75
C LEU A 89 22.31 -16.63 9.53
N ILE A 90 23.54 -16.17 9.71
CA ILE A 90 23.95 -14.78 9.44
C ILE A 90 23.79 -14.46 7.95
N ASN A 91 24.25 -15.36 7.07
CA ASN A 91 24.14 -15.15 5.63
C ASN A 91 22.68 -15.14 5.15
N LYS A 92 21.83 -16.01 5.71
CA LYS A 92 20.36 -15.98 5.48
C LYS A 92 19.71 -14.71 6.01
N GLY A 93 20.10 -14.22 7.19
CA GLY A 93 19.59 -12.97 7.76
C GLY A 93 19.91 -11.78 6.87
N ARG A 94 21.15 -11.66 6.40
CA ARG A 94 21.55 -10.64 5.41
C ARG A 94 20.78 -10.74 4.12
N SER A 95 20.62 -11.94 3.55
CA SER A 95 19.90 -12.10 2.28
C SER A 95 18.44 -11.68 2.40
N VAL A 96 17.78 -12.00 3.52
CA VAL A 96 16.39 -11.58 3.77
C VAL A 96 16.30 -10.06 3.90
N LEU A 97 17.20 -9.43 4.65
CA LEU A 97 17.21 -7.98 4.81
C LEU A 97 17.47 -7.23 3.49
N THR A 98 18.39 -7.70 2.66
CA THR A 98 18.64 -7.10 1.34
C THR A 98 17.47 -7.29 0.39
N SER A 99 16.83 -8.47 0.39
CA SER A 99 15.62 -8.70 -0.42
C SER A 99 14.47 -7.77 -0.02
N VAL A 100 14.25 -7.55 1.29
CA VAL A 100 13.22 -6.61 1.76
C VAL A 100 13.56 -5.18 1.36
N ALA A 101 14.82 -4.75 1.52
CA ALA A 101 15.26 -3.42 1.12
C ALA A 101 15.06 -3.17 -0.38
N ILE A 102 15.42 -4.14 -1.23
CA ILE A 102 15.22 -4.06 -2.68
C ILE A 102 13.73 -4.03 -3.03
N GLY A 103 12.91 -4.86 -2.38
CA GLY A 103 11.46 -4.86 -2.59
C GLY A 103 10.82 -3.51 -2.25
N LEU A 104 11.20 -2.92 -1.12
CA LEU A 104 10.71 -1.62 -0.70
C LEU A 104 11.17 -0.52 -1.67
N LEU A 105 12.42 -0.58 -2.12
CA LEU A 105 12.97 0.34 -3.12
C LEU A 105 12.20 0.26 -4.45
N ILE A 106 11.84 -0.93 -4.92
CA ILE A 106 11.09 -1.09 -6.18
C ILE A 106 9.66 -0.54 -6.03
N ILE A 107 8.98 -0.83 -4.93
CA ILE A 107 7.59 -0.38 -4.71
C ILE A 107 7.51 1.15 -4.67
N TYR A 108 8.29 1.78 -3.79
CA TYR A 108 8.29 3.24 -3.67
C TYR A 108 9.02 3.92 -4.83
N GLY A 109 10.06 3.29 -5.37
CA GLY A 109 10.77 3.78 -6.55
C GLY A 109 9.87 3.82 -7.79
N SER A 110 9.06 2.79 -8.00
CA SER A 110 8.05 2.76 -9.06
C SER A 110 7.02 3.89 -8.89
N TRP A 111 6.53 4.11 -7.67
CA TRP A 111 5.60 5.20 -7.38
C TRP A 111 6.19 6.58 -7.72
N VAL A 112 7.42 6.85 -7.29
CA VAL A 112 8.14 8.10 -7.62
C VAL A 112 8.43 8.20 -9.11
N PHE A 113 8.83 7.10 -9.76
CA PHE A 113 9.16 7.08 -11.18
C PHE A 113 7.95 7.42 -12.05
N VAL A 114 6.83 6.74 -11.82
CA VAL A 114 5.57 6.98 -12.55
C VAL A 114 5.11 8.42 -12.30
N ASN A 115 5.18 8.90 -11.06
CA ASN A 115 4.83 10.29 -10.75
C ASN A 115 5.69 11.29 -11.51
N THR A 116 7.01 11.09 -11.51
CA THR A 116 7.95 11.96 -12.21
C THR A 116 7.67 11.96 -13.71
N PHE A 117 7.38 10.80 -14.29
CA PHE A 117 7.02 10.68 -15.70
C PHE A 117 5.77 11.50 -16.05
N PHE A 118 4.69 11.41 -15.25
CA PHE A 118 3.46 12.16 -15.49
C PHE A 118 3.60 13.68 -15.26
N VAL A 119 4.49 14.09 -14.36
CA VAL A 119 4.85 15.51 -14.16
C VAL A 119 5.60 16.06 -15.38
N LEU A 120 6.54 15.30 -15.94
CA LEU A 120 7.33 15.73 -17.10
C LEU A 120 6.49 15.95 -18.36
N ILE A 121 5.44 15.16 -18.56
CA ILE A 121 4.52 15.31 -19.70
C ILE A 121 3.46 16.41 -19.49
N GLY A 122 3.50 17.13 -18.36
CA GLY A 122 2.64 18.29 -18.09
C GLY A 122 1.18 17.96 -17.73
N LEU A 123 0.86 16.70 -17.45
CA LEU A 123 -0.48 16.29 -17.03
C LEU A 123 -0.74 16.45 -15.52
N ALA A 124 0.31 16.67 -14.71
CA ALA A 124 0.20 16.87 -13.27
C ALA A 124 0.62 18.29 -12.87
N ASN A 125 -0.34 19.10 -12.40
CA ASN A 125 -0.09 20.47 -11.95
C ASN A 125 0.66 20.48 -10.60
N THR A 126 1.85 21.09 -10.57
CA THR A 126 2.70 21.27 -9.39
C THR A 126 2.28 22.49 -8.57
N ASN A 127 1.04 22.52 -8.08
CA ASN A 127 0.62 23.59 -7.16
C ASN A 127 1.17 23.30 -5.76
N LEU A 128 2.08 24.19 -5.32
CA LEU A 128 2.95 24.08 -4.15
C LEU A 128 2.20 23.95 -2.82
N GLY A 129 2.54 22.89 -2.07
CA GLY A 129 2.10 22.65 -0.70
C GLY A 129 1.81 21.17 -0.45
N ALA A 130 2.85 20.38 -0.18
CA ALA A 130 2.77 18.99 0.28
C ALA A 130 2.16 17.92 -0.67
N ARG A 131 2.06 18.18 -1.98
CA ARG A 131 1.51 17.21 -2.95
C ARG A 131 2.42 17.04 -4.18
N ILE A 132 3.56 16.39 -4.00
CA ILE A 132 4.30 15.79 -5.13
C ILE A 132 3.36 14.81 -5.85
N GLY A 133 3.26 14.94 -7.16
CA GLY A 133 2.13 14.54 -8.00
C GLY A 133 1.35 13.28 -7.63
N GLN A 134 0.03 13.44 -7.56
CA GLN A 134 -0.88 12.33 -7.63
C GLN A 134 -1.51 12.33 -9.02
N TRP A 135 -0.75 11.85 -10.01
CA TRP A 135 -1.28 11.54 -11.34
C TRP A 135 -2.50 10.61 -11.26
N PHE A 136 -2.61 9.89 -10.16
CA PHE A 136 -3.68 8.96 -9.84
C PHE A 136 -4.87 9.61 -9.12
N VAL A 137 -4.88 10.92 -8.81
CA VAL A 137 -6.08 11.61 -8.31
C VAL A 137 -6.88 12.08 -9.51
N PHE A 138 -7.97 11.37 -9.79
CA PHE A 138 -8.93 11.75 -10.81
C PHE A 138 -10.01 12.62 -10.14
N PRO A 139 -10.07 13.94 -10.40
CA PRO A 139 -11.19 14.76 -9.96
C PRO A 139 -12.42 14.38 -10.80
N CYS A 140 -13.21 13.44 -10.29
CA CYS A 140 -14.50 13.09 -10.87
C CYS A 140 -15.59 14.03 -10.33
N PRO A 141 -16.53 14.51 -11.16
CA PRO A 141 -17.76 15.19 -10.71
C PRO A 141 -18.87 14.22 -10.33
#